data_AF-A0A438G7M1-F1
#
_entry.id   AF-A0A438G7M1-F1
#
_cell.length_a   1.000
_cell.length_b   1.000
_cell.length_c   1.000
_cell.angle_alpha   90.00
_cell.angle_beta   90.00
_cell.angle_gamma   90.00
#
_symmetry.space_group_name_H-M   'P 1'
#
loop_
_entity.id
_entity.type
_entity.pdbx_description
1 polymer ?
#
loop_
_entity_poly.entity_id
_entity_poly.type
_entity_poly.pdbx_seq_one_letter_code
_entity_poly.pdbx_strand_id
1 'polypeptide(L)'
;MELAKLFLSYLPIHHSRYSTVLSLFQGINMSTQVSASSLAQIPKPKNRAMANYHPNIWGDQFITSTPEDKVTRACKEEQIEDLKKEVKRKLTAAAVANPSQLLNFIDAVQRLGVAYHFEQEIEEALQHICNSFHDCNDMDGDLYNIALGFRLLRQQGYSISCGIFKKFTDERGRFKEVLISDVRGMLGL
;
A
#
# COMPACT_ATOMS: atom_id res chain seq x y z
N MET A 1 26.56 1.11 -8.16
CA MET A 1 26.09 -0.22 -8.65
C MET A 1 25.52 -1.10 -7.53
N GLU A 2 25.12 -0.52 -6.38
CA GLU A 2 24.47 -1.22 -5.26
C GLU A 2 23.00 -0.79 -5.10
N LEU A 3 22.67 0.47 -5.42
CA LEU A 3 21.29 0.98 -5.36
C LEU A 3 20.34 0.39 -6.40
N ALA A 4 20.86 -0.11 -7.53
CA ALA A 4 20.05 -0.80 -8.54
C ALA A 4 19.64 -2.21 -8.10
N LYS A 5 20.33 -2.82 -7.11
CA LYS A 5 19.97 -4.15 -6.59
C LYS A 5 18.81 -4.08 -5.59
N LEU A 6 18.75 -3.00 -4.81
CA LEU A 6 17.61 -2.72 -3.92
C LEU A 6 16.33 -2.39 -4.69
N PHE A 7 16.41 -1.79 -5.87
CA PHE A 7 15.22 -1.53 -6.69
C PHE A 7 14.60 -2.77 -7.35
N LEU A 8 15.38 -3.85 -7.51
CA LEU A 8 14.90 -5.09 -8.13
C LEU A 8 14.36 -6.11 -7.12
N SER A 9 14.63 -5.94 -5.81
CA SER A 9 14.04 -6.78 -4.76
C SER A 9 12.67 -6.29 -4.26
N TYR A 10 12.19 -5.14 -4.75
CA TYR A 10 10.93 -4.49 -4.36
C TYR A 10 9.84 -4.52 -5.44
N LEU A 11 9.99 -5.37 -6.47
CA LEU A 11 8.92 -5.63 -7.42
C LEU A 11 8.03 -6.77 -6.88
N PRO A 12 6.71 -6.53 -6.73
CA PRO A 12 5.77 -7.59 -6.39
C PRO A 12 5.80 -8.66 -7.49
N ILE A 13 6.14 -9.88 -7.12
CA ILE A 13 6.05 -11.05 -7.98
C ILE A 13 4.56 -11.37 -8.14
N HIS A 14 3.89 -10.71 -9.09
CA HIS A 14 2.67 -11.23 -9.67
C HIS A 14 3.06 -12.01 -10.93
N HIS A 15 3.16 -13.32 -10.76
CA HIS A 15 3.49 -14.26 -11.82
C HIS A 15 2.28 -14.42 -12.75
N SER A 16 2.20 -13.65 -13.84
CA SER A 16 1.73 -14.12 -15.15
C SER A 16 1.85 -13.02 -16.20
N ARG A 17 2.54 -13.34 -17.30
CA ARG A 17 2.54 -12.65 -18.62
C ARG A 17 3.42 -11.42 -18.79
N TYR A 18 4.74 -11.60 -18.77
CA TYR A 18 5.63 -10.96 -19.76
C TYR A 18 6.76 -11.93 -20.11
N SER A 19 6.47 -12.84 -21.04
CA SER A 19 7.50 -13.56 -21.79
C SER A 19 7.51 -13.01 -23.20
N THR A 20 8.71 -12.89 -23.76
CA THR A 20 9.01 -12.40 -25.12
C THR A 20 9.09 -10.88 -25.25
N VAL A 21 10.24 -10.30 -24.90
CA VAL A 21 11.16 -9.64 -25.87
C VAL A 21 12.43 -9.18 -25.15
N LEU A 22 13.39 -10.08 -24.95
CA LEU A 22 14.79 -9.72 -24.66
C LEU A 22 15.71 -10.82 -25.18
N SER A 23 15.66 -11.04 -26.49
CA SER A 23 16.79 -11.59 -27.24
C SER A 23 16.92 -10.76 -28.51
N LEU A 24 18.17 -10.45 -28.88
CA LEU A 24 18.63 -9.60 -29.98
C LEU A 24 19.10 -8.19 -29.58
N PHE A 25 20.18 -8.14 -28.80
CA PHE A 25 21.21 -7.13 -29.04
C PHE A 25 22.59 -7.77 -28.88
N GLN A 26 22.98 -8.53 -29.90
CA GLN A 26 24.37 -8.82 -30.19
C GLN A 26 24.65 -8.40 -31.63
N GLY A 27 25.59 -7.47 -31.78
CA GLY A 27 26.40 -7.30 -32.98
C GLY A 27 25.79 -6.51 -34.13
N ILE A 28 25.87 -5.16 -34.07
CA ILE A 28 26.08 -4.34 -35.26
C ILE A 28 27.07 -3.23 -34.90
N ASN A 29 28.32 -3.41 -35.29
CA ASN A 29 29.33 -2.36 -35.37
C ASN A 29 29.16 -1.67 -36.74
N MET A 30 28.62 -0.46 -36.76
CA MET A 30 28.56 0.36 -37.96
C MET A 30 29.25 1.68 -37.66
N SER A 31 30.52 1.78 -38.08
CA SER A 31 31.23 3.05 -38.17
C SER A 31 30.50 3.91 -39.21
N THR A 32 29.66 4.83 -38.72
CA THR A 32 28.93 5.76 -39.57
C THR A 32 29.67 7.08 -39.53
N GLN A 33 30.39 7.40 -40.61
CA GLN A 33 30.92 8.74 -40.78
C GLN A 33 29.76 9.70 -41.02
N VAL A 34 29.59 10.65 -40.10
CA VAL A 34 28.60 11.72 -40.22
C VAL A 34 29.22 12.82 -41.09
N SER A 35 28.90 12.85 -42.38
CA SER A 35 29.10 14.04 -43.19
C SER A 35 28.12 15.10 -42.72
N ALA A 36 28.62 16.23 -42.24
CA ALA A 36 27.82 17.38 -41.85
C ALA A 36 27.14 17.97 -43.10
N SER A 37 25.86 17.68 -43.28
CA SER A 37 25.01 18.45 -44.19
C SER A 37 24.66 19.78 -43.53
N SER A 38 24.83 20.87 -44.29
CA SER A 38 24.44 22.22 -43.87
C SER A 38 22.98 22.23 -43.43
N LEU A 39 22.72 22.68 -42.19
CA LEU A 39 21.36 22.92 -41.72
C LEU A 39 20.71 23.98 -42.61
N ALA A 40 19.80 23.55 -43.47
CA ALA A 40 18.80 24.46 -44.03
C ALA A 40 18.10 25.13 -42.85
N GLN A 41 18.16 26.46 -42.80
CA GLN A 41 17.54 27.26 -41.75
C GLN A 41 16.02 27.04 -41.80
N ILE A 42 15.51 26.15 -40.95
CA ILE A 42 14.06 26.07 -40.69
C ILE A 42 13.67 27.43 -40.13
N PRO A 43 12.75 28.17 -40.76
CA PRO A 43 12.38 29.50 -40.29
C PRO A 43 11.81 29.36 -38.88
N LYS A 44 12.48 29.99 -37.90
CA LYS A 44 12.01 30.02 -36.51
C LYS A 44 10.58 30.55 -36.51
N PRO A 45 9.58 29.79 -36.02
CA PRO A 45 8.21 30.27 -35.96
C PRO A 45 8.18 31.54 -35.11
N LYS A 46 7.82 32.67 -35.73
CA LYS A 46 7.94 34.01 -35.15
C LYS A 46 7.02 34.24 -33.94
N ASN A 47 6.06 33.36 -33.66
CA ASN A 47 5.07 33.51 -32.59
C ASN A 47 4.79 32.16 -31.88
N ARG A 48 5.68 31.73 -30.97
CA ARG A 48 5.32 30.66 -30.01
C ARG A 48 4.43 31.28 -28.94
N ALA A 49 3.22 30.74 -28.74
CA ALA A 49 2.34 31.18 -27.67
C ALA A 49 3.05 31.07 -26.30
N MET A 50 3.02 32.14 -25.51
CA MET A 50 3.61 32.16 -24.18
C MET A 50 2.79 31.27 -23.26
N ALA A 51 3.47 30.36 -22.58
CA ALA A 51 2.85 29.49 -21.61
C ALA A 51 2.85 30.17 -20.23
N ASN A 52 1.66 30.57 -19.75
CA ASN A 52 1.49 31.25 -18.46
C ASN A 52 1.26 30.23 -17.32
N TYR A 53 2.19 29.27 -17.18
CA TYR A 53 2.13 28.32 -16.07
C TYR A 53 2.68 28.97 -14.79
N HIS A 54 2.07 28.63 -13.66
CA HIS A 54 2.60 29.03 -12.35
C HIS A 54 3.97 28.37 -12.13
N PRO A 55 4.95 29.07 -11.53
CA PRO A 55 6.24 28.50 -11.16
C PRO A 55 6.08 27.25 -10.26
N ASN A 56 7.11 26.43 -10.19
CA ASN A 56 7.12 25.35 -9.22
C ASN A 56 7.02 25.94 -7.79
N ILE A 57 6.27 25.30 -6.91
CA ILE A 57 6.08 25.77 -5.53
C ILE A 57 7.25 25.41 -4.61
N TRP A 58 8.18 24.57 -5.08
CA TRP A 58 9.21 23.93 -4.27
C TRP A 58 10.62 24.52 -4.48
N GLY A 59 10.81 25.35 -5.51
CA GLY A 59 12.11 25.86 -5.93
C GLY A 59 13.17 24.75 -6.03
N ASP A 60 14.35 25.06 -5.51
CA ASP A 60 15.48 24.14 -5.43
C ASP A 60 15.61 23.49 -4.04
N GLN A 61 14.58 23.60 -3.18
CA GLN A 61 14.62 23.18 -1.77
C GLN A 61 15.06 21.71 -1.60
N PHE A 62 14.64 20.83 -2.51
CA PHE A 62 14.98 19.41 -2.47
C PHE A 62 16.29 19.07 -3.20
N ILE A 63 16.89 20.02 -3.93
CA ILE A 63 18.15 19.80 -4.65
C ILE A 63 19.33 19.84 -3.66
N THR A 64 19.25 20.69 -2.64
CA THR A 64 20.28 20.85 -1.60
C THR A 64 19.82 20.26 -0.27
N SER A 65 19.81 18.93 -0.17
CA SER A 65 19.56 18.24 1.10
C SER A 65 20.89 17.83 1.75
N THR A 66 21.18 18.35 2.95
CA THR A 66 22.30 17.87 3.76
C THR A 66 21.86 16.64 4.56
N PRO A 67 22.54 15.49 4.44
CA PRO A 67 22.19 14.31 5.23
C PRO A 67 22.47 14.55 6.72
N GLU A 68 21.67 13.90 7.56
CA GLU A 68 21.82 13.93 9.01
C GLU A 68 23.17 13.32 9.46
N ASP A 69 23.66 13.74 10.62
CA ASP A 69 24.91 13.20 11.15
C ASP A 69 24.78 11.69 11.47
N LYS A 70 25.91 10.99 11.38
CA LYS A 70 25.93 9.52 11.51
C LYS A 70 25.43 9.03 12.87
N VAL A 71 25.69 9.78 13.95
CA VAL A 71 25.35 9.38 15.31
C VAL A 71 23.85 9.50 15.53
N THR A 72 23.27 10.64 15.16
CA THR A 72 21.82 10.88 15.24
C THR A 72 21.04 9.89 14.38
N ARG A 73 21.51 9.61 13.16
CA ARG A 73 20.90 8.59 12.30
C ARG A 73 20.90 7.21 12.95
N ALA A 74 22.05 6.76 13.49
CA ALA A 74 22.16 5.45 14.13
C ALA A 74 21.23 5.32 15.35
N CYS A 75 21.12 6.36 16.17
CA CYS A 75 20.21 6.39 17.31
C CYS A 75 18.73 6.25 16.88
N LYS A 76 18.32 6.93 15.81
CA LYS A 76 16.96 6.80 15.26
C LYS A 76 16.71 5.41 14.66
N GLU A 77 17.70 4.83 13.99
CA GLU A 77 17.60 3.46 13.45
C GLU A 77 17.37 2.43 14.56
N GLU A 78 18.10 2.55 15.67
CA GLU A 78 17.91 1.68 16.85
C GLU A 78 16.49 1.82 17.44
N GLN A 79 16.01 3.05 17.61
CA GLN A 79 14.64 3.31 18.09
C GLN A 79 13.58 2.70 17.16
N ILE A 80 13.76 2.83 15.84
CA ILE A 80 12.85 2.25 14.85
C ILE A 80 12.80 0.73 14.99
N GLU A 81 13.94 0.06 15.17
CA GLU A 81 13.98 -1.39 15.33
C GLU A 81 13.27 -1.85 16.62
N ASP A 82 13.40 -1.11 17.71
CA ASP A 82 12.69 -1.43 18.95
C ASP A 82 11.18 -1.21 18.83
N LEU A 83 10.74 -0.13 18.18
CA LEU A 83 9.33 0.08 17.88
C LEU A 83 8.78 -1.03 16.96
N LYS A 84 9.52 -1.48 15.95
CA LYS A 84 9.10 -2.59 15.09
C LYS A 84 8.89 -3.87 15.89
N LYS A 85 9.81 -4.22 16.79
CA LYS A 85 9.67 -5.40 17.67
C LYS A 85 8.41 -5.29 18.53
N GLU A 86 8.11 -4.11 19.07
CA GLU A 86 6.92 -3.90 19.89
C GLU A 86 5.62 -4.02 19.10
N VAL A 87 5.56 -3.48 17.87
CA VAL A 87 4.40 -3.65 16.98
C VAL A 87 4.21 -5.13 16.63
N LYS A 88 5.28 -5.83 16.27
CA LYS A 88 5.25 -7.28 16.00
C LYS A 88 4.73 -8.07 17.20
N ARG A 89 5.23 -7.78 18.41
CA ARG A 89 4.76 -8.40 19.65
C ARG A 89 3.27 -8.19 19.87
N LYS A 90 2.75 -6.98 19.62
CA LYS A 90 1.32 -6.68 19.75
C LYS A 90 0.47 -7.41 18.71
N LEU A 91 0.92 -7.50 17.45
CA LEU A 91 0.23 -8.27 16.41
C LEU A 91 0.10 -9.75 16.82
N THR A 92 1.18 -10.36 17.28
CA THR A 92 1.17 -11.78 17.69
C THR A 92 0.37 -12.02 18.99
N ALA A 93 0.49 -11.13 19.99
CA ALA A 93 -0.22 -11.30 21.25
C ALA A 93 -1.74 -11.10 21.11
N ALA A 94 -2.16 -10.10 20.31
CA ALA A 94 -3.58 -9.81 20.11
C ALA A 94 -4.29 -10.90 19.28
N ALA A 95 -3.57 -11.62 18.41
CA ALA A 95 -4.07 -12.79 17.70
C ALA A 95 -4.64 -13.88 18.62
N VAL A 96 -4.09 -14.01 19.84
CA VAL A 96 -4.49 -15.03 20.82
C VAL A 96 -5.63 -14.56 21.72
N ALA A 97 -5.81 -13.25 21.91
CA ALA A 97 -6.63 -12.71 23.00
C ALA A 97 -7.96 -12.09 22.58
N ASN A 98 -7.98 -11.23 21.54
CA ASN A 98 -9.18 -10.46 21.19
C ASN A 98 -9.20 -10.05 19.69
N PRO A 99 -10.03 -10.70 18.85
CA PRO A 99 -10.10 -10.42 17.42
C PRO A 99 -10.44 -8.97 17.08
N SER A 100 -11.36 -8.33 17.82
CA SER A 100 -11.76 -6.95 17.57
C SER A 100 -10.61 -5.98 17.83
N GLN A 101 -9.86 -6.15 18.93
CA GLN A 101 -8.69 -5.32 19.20
C GLN A 101 -7.59 -5.50 18.14
N LEU A 102 -7.37 -6.73 17.70
CA LEU A 102 -6.41 -7.04 16.64
C LEU A 102 -6.80 -6.36 15.31
N LEU A 103 -8.06 -6.43 14.90
CA LEU A 103 -8.55 -5.77 13.69
C LEU A 103 -8.33 -4.25 13.74
N ASN A 104 -8.64 -3.61 14.88
CA ASN A 104 -8.39 -2.18 15.07
C ASN A 104 -6.88 -1.86 15.00
N PHE A 105 -6.02 -2.71 15.56
CA PHE A 105 -4.58 -2.52 15.53
C PHE A 105 -4.01 -2.66 14.11
N ILE A 106 -4.44 -3.67 13.37
CA ILE A 106 -4.07 -3.85 11.96
C ILE A 106 -4.50 -2.64 11.13
N ASP A 107 -5.73 -2.15 11.30
CA ASP A 107 -6.22 -0.97 10.58
C ASP A 107 -5.39 0.27 10.87
N ALA A 108 -5.00 0.48 12.13
CA ALA A 108 -4.12 1.58 12.51
C ALA A 108 -2.74 1.46 11.87
N VAL A 109 -2.13 0.28 11.90
CA VAL A 109 -0.81 0.01 11.28
C VAL A 109 -0.85 0.27 9.77
N GLN A 110 -1.92 -0.14 9.09
CA GLN A 110 -2.12 0.12 7.66
C GLN A 110 -2.32 1.61 7.36
N ARG A 111 -3.17 2.30 8.12
CA ARG A 111 -3.45 3.74 7.94
C ARG A 111 -2.24 4.63 8.26
N LEU A 112 -1.34 4.17 9.13
CA LEU A 112 -0.07 4.84 9.41
C LEU A 112 0.95 4.67 8.27
N GLY A 113 0.68 3.81 7.27
CA GLY A 113 1.58 3.59 6.14
C GLY A 113 2.82 2.78 6.48
N VAL A 114 2.82 2.03 7.58
CA VAL A 114 3.97 1.24 8.06
C VAL A 114 3.72 -0.27 8.00
N ALA A 115 2.59 -0.71 7.46
CA ALA A 115 2.22 -2.13 7.37
C ALA A 115 3.18 -2.98 6.54
N TYR A 116 3.93 -2.40 5.61
CA TYR A 116 4.91 -3.11 4.78
C TYR A 116 6.06 -3.74 5.59
N HIS A 117 6.25 -3.33 6.85
CA HIS A 117 7.21 -3.98 7.77
C HIS A 117 6.66 -5.24 8.44
N PHE A 118 5.36 -5.50 8.33
CA PHE A 118 4.63 -6.50 9.11
C PHE A 118 3.69 -7.36 8.23
N GLU A 119 3.99 -7.49 6.94
CA GLU A 119 3.10 -8.15 5.97
C GLU A 119 2.77 -9.58 6.40
N GLN A 120 3.78 -10.35 6.79
CA GLN A 120 3.61 -11.72 7.25
C GLN A 120 2.77 -11.81 8.54
N GLU A 121 3.06 -10.97 9.53
CA GLU A 121 2.32 -10.97 10.80
C GLU A 121 0.85 -10.57 10.61
N ILE A 122 0.59 -9.62 9.72
CA ILE A 122 -0.77 -9.19 9.38
C ILE A 122 -1.51 -10.31 8.63
N GLU A 123 -0.85 -10.98 7.68
CA GLU A 123 -1.42 -12.12 6.96
C GLU A 123 -1.78 -13.26 7.90
N GLU A 124 -0.86 -13.68 8.77
CA GLU A 124 -1.08 -14.73 9.77
C GLU A 124 -2.23 -14.37 10.73
N ALA A 125 -2.26 -13.12 11.20
CA ALA A 125 -3.33 -12.63 12.08
C ALA A 125 -4.70 -12.64 11.39
N LEU A 126 -4.77 -12.19 10.14
CA LEU A 126 -6.01 -12.19 9.36
C LEU A 126 -6.44 -13.59 8.94
N GLN A 127 -5.51 -14.51 8.66
CA GLN A 127 -5.81 -15.91 8.41
C GLN A 127 -6.45 -16.56 9.64
N HIS A 128 -5.91 -16.30 10.83
CA HIS A 128 -6.48 -16.79 12.09
C HIS A 128 -7.90 -16.25 12.31
N ILE A 129 -8.11 -14.96 12.06
CA ILE A 129 -9.45 -14.36 12.10
C ILE A 129 -10.37 -15.01 11.05
N CYS A 130 -9.92 -15.17 9.80
CA CYS A 130 -10.71 -15.76 8.72
C CYS A 130 -11.18 -17.19 9.05
N ASN A 131 -10.31 -18.00 9.65
CA ASN A 131 -10.65 -19.36 10.08
C ASN A 131 -11.74 -19.31 11.16
N SER A 132 -11.63 -18.38 12.11
CA SER A 132 -12.69 -18.14 13.10
C SER A 132 -14.00 -17.72 12.42
N PHE A 133 -13.97 -16.88 11.38
CA PHE A 133 -15.16 -16.46 10.62
C PHE A 133 -15.85 -17.60 9.86
N HIS A 134 -15.10 -18.59 9.36
CA HIS A 134 -15.68 -19.74 8.65
C HIS A 134 -16.41 -20.72 9.60
N ASP A 135 -15.96 -20.83 10.85
CA ASP A 135 -16.57 -21.70 11.85
C ASP A 135 -17.79 -21.08 12.55
N CYS A 136 -18.00 -19.76 12.43
CA CYS A 136 -19.13 -19.08 13.07
C CYS A 136 -20.02 -18.34 12.07
N ASN A 137 -21.19 -18.94 11.80
CA ASN A 137 -22.40 -18.18 11.42
C ASN A 137 -22.87 -17.22 12.53
N ASP A 138 -22.13 -17.13 13.64
CA ASP A 138 -22.52 -16.55 14.91
C ASP A 138 -21.41 -15.67 15.49
N MET A 139 -20.74 -14.89 14.64
CA MET A 139 -19.86 -13.81 15.11
C MET A 139 -20.76 -12.78 15.79
N ASP A 140 -20.86 -12.84 17.12
CA ASP A 140 -21.47 -11.83 17.98
C ASP A 140 -20.57 -10.58 18.01
N GLY A 141 -20.69 -9.79 16.96
CA GLY A 141 -19.92 -8.56 16.76
C GLY A 141 -20.82 -7.41 16.34
N ASP A 142 -20.55 -6.23 16.87
CA ASP A 142 -21.19 -4.98 16.42
C ASP A 142 -20.94 -4.72 14.92
N LEU A 143 -21.71 -3.79 14.34
CA LEU A 143 -21.62 -3.43 12.93
C LEU A 143 -20.20 -3.02 12.54
N TYR A 144 -19.54 -2.26 13.41
CA TYR A 144 -18.19 -1.76 13.18
C TYR A 144 -17.16 -2.89 13.02
N ASN A 145 -17.09 -3.85 13.95
CA ASN A 145 -16.09 -4.91 13.90
C ASN A 145 -16.34 -5.87 12.73
N ILE A 146 -17.60 -6.16 12.40
CA ILE A 146 -17.96 -6.97 11.23
C ILE A 146 -17.53 -6.28 9.95
N ALA A 147 -17.85 -5.00 9.80
CA ALA A 147 -17.48 -4.24 8.61
C ALA A 147 -15.97 -4.08 8.48
N LEU A 148 -15.27 -3.81 9.59
CA LEU A 148 -13.82 -3.72 9.64
C LEU A 148 -13.16 -5.04 9.23
N GLY A 149 -13.59 -6.17 9.81
CA GLY A 149 -13.11 -7.50 9.45
C GLY A 149 -13.36 -7.82 7.99
N PHE A 150 -14.56 -7.59 7.50
CA PHE A 150 -14.93 -7.78 6.10
C PHE A 150 -14.01 -6.99 5.15
N ARG A 151 -13.80 -5.70 5.44
CA ARG A 151 -12.92 -4.84 4.65
C ARG A 151 -11.47 -5.34 4.66
N LEU A 152 -10.90 -5.58 5.85
CA LEU A 152 -9.49 -5.99 5.98
C LEU A 152 -9.23 -7.34 5.30
N LEU A 153 -10.14 -8.31 5.46
CA LEU A 153 -10.02 -9.62 4.81
C LEU A 153 -10.11 -9.49 3.28
N ARG A 154 -11.06 -8.73 2.75
CA ARG A 154 -11.16 -8.52 1.29
C ARG A 154 -9.98 -7.75 0.71
N GLN A 155 -9.43 -6.79 1.45
CA GLN A 155 -8.22 -6.08 1.05
C GLN A 155 -7.01 -7.01 0.89
N GLN A 156 -6.95 -8.09 1.68
CA GLN A 156 -5.92 -9.13 1.57
C GLN A 156 -6.29 -10.29 0.63
N GLY A 157 -7.38 -10.17 -0.14
CA GLY A 157 -7.77 -11.16 -1.14
C GLY A 157 -8.58 -12.35 -0.61
N TYR A 158 -9.00 -12.35 0.66
CA TYR A 158 -9.88 -13.39 1.19
C TYR A 158 -11.30 -13.29 0.61
N SER A 159 -11.85 -14.42 0.20
CA SER A 159 -13.21 -14.52 -0.34
C SER A 159 -14.25 -14.61 0.78
N ILE A 160 -14.59 -13.46 1.38
CA ILE A 160 -15.63 -13.38 2.42
C ILE A 160 -16.99 -13.03 1.80
N SER A 161 -18.03 -13.80 2.16
CA SER A 161 -19.40 -13.58 1.72
C SER A 161 -19.99 -12.30 2.32
N CYS A 162 -20.72 -11.52 1.50
CA CYS A 162 -21.49 -10.37 1.99
C CYS A 162 -22.68 -10.79 2.87
N GLY A 163 -22.99 -12.09 2.93
CA GLY A 163 -24.03 -12.65 3.81
C GLY A 163 -23.81 -12.36 5.29
N ILE A 164 -22.57 -12.03 5.70
CA ILE A 164 -22.24 -11.65 7.09
C ILE A 164 -23.01 -10.42 7.58
N PHE A 165 -23.47 -9.55 6.66
CA PHE A 165 -24.24 -8.37 7.00
C PHE A 165 -25.74 -8.64 7.20
N LYS A 166 -26.24 -9.85 6.91
CA LYS A 166 -27.68 -10.18 6.98
C LYS A 166 -28.29 -9.94 8.37
N LYS A 167 -27.51 -10.09 9.45
CA LYS A 167 -27.99 -9.82 10.81
C LYS A 167 -28.30 -8.33 11.07
N PHE A 168 -27.74 -7.44 10.24
CA PHE A 168 -27.97 -6.00 10.28
C PHE A 168 -29.08 -5.55 9.32
N THR A 169 -29.70 -6.48 8.58
CA THR A 169 -30.79 -6.19 7.64
C THR A 169 -32.16 -6.70 8.15
N ASP A 170 -33.24 -6.07 7.70
CA ASP A 170 -34.63 -6.50 7.89
C ASP A 170 -35.01 -7.63 6.91
N GLU A 171 -36.23 -8.16 7.02
CA GLU A 171 -36.74 -9.23 6.13
C GLU A 171 -36.81 -8.82 4.65
N ARG A 172 -36.79 -7.51 4.36
CA ARG A 172 -36.77 -6.95 3.00
C ARG A 172 -35.33 -6.71 2.51
N GLY A 173 -34.32 -7.05 3.31
CA GLY A 173 -32.90 -6.87 2.99
C GLY A 173 -32.40 -5.44 3.17
N ARG A 174 -33.14 -4.55 3.84
CA ARG A 174 -32.71 -3.18 4.12
C ARG A 174 -32.00 -3.12 5.47
N PHE A 175 -30.98 -2.27 5.63
CA PHE A 175 -30.35 -2.06 6.92
C PHE A 175 -31.36 -1.58 7.97
N LYS A 176 -31.29 -2.15 9.18
CA LYS A 176 -32.22 -1.85 10.28
C LYS A 176 -32.06 -0.39 10.70
N GLU A 177 -33.18 0.32 10.91
CA GLU A 177 -33.18 1.74 11.30
C GLU A 177 -32.49 1.99 12.65
N VAL A 178 -32.43 0.99 13.54
CA VAL A 178 -31.69 1.07 14.81
C VAL A 178 -30.20 1.39 14.62
N LEU A 179 -29.64 1.13 13.44
CA LEU A 179 -28.22 1.40 13.14
C LEU A 179 -27.94 2.89 12.92
N ILE A 180 -28.96 3.74 12.74
CA ILE A 180 -28.78 5.18 12.51
C ILE A 180 -28.07 5.85 13.70
N SER A 181 -28.28 5.36 14.92
CA SER A 181 -27.57 5.85 16.11
C SER A 181 -26.13 5.33 16.25
N ASP A 182 -25.77 4.26 15.53
CA ASP A 182 -24.41 3.69 15.56
C ASP A 182 -23.53 4.36 14.50
N VAL A 183 -23.14 5.62 14.76
CA VAL A 183 -22.27 6.40 13.86
C VAL A 183 -20.96 5.67 13.56
N ARG A 184 -20.39 4.98 14.55
CA ARG A 184 -19.13 4.24 14.38
C ARG A 184 -19.33 3.04 13.45
N GLY A 185 -20.39 2.26 13.64
CA GLY A 185 -20.76 1.18 12.76
C GLY A 185 -21.02 1.65 11.33
N MET A 186 -21.75 2.76 11.17
CA MET A 186 -22.04 3.36 9.86
C MET A 186 -20.80 3.86 9.12
N LEU A 187 -19.78 4.37 9.85
CA LEU A 187 -18.49 4.75 9.25
C LEU A 187 -17.61 3.53 8.92
N GLY A 188 -17.83 2.42 9.61
CA GLY A 188 -17.10 1.17 9.37
C GLY A 188 -17.64 0.37 8.19
N LEU A 189 -18.97 0.42 7.97
CA LEU A 189 -19.73 -0.24 6.91
C LEU A 189 -19.33 0.25 5.51
#